data_AF-A0A9D4J821-F1
#
_entry.id   AF-A0A9D4J821-F1
#
_cell.length_a   1.000
_cell.length_b   1.000
_cell.length_c   1.000
_cell.angle_alpha   90.00
_cell.angle_beta   90.00
_cell.angle_gamma   90.00
#
_symmetry.space_group_name_H-M   'P 1'
#
loop_
_entity.id
_entity.type
_entity.pdbx_description
1 polymer ?
#
loop_
_entity_poly.entity_id
_entity_poly.type
_entity_poly.pdbx_seq_one_letter_code
_entity_poly.pdbx_strand_id
1 'polypeptide(L)'
;MIAKLKEENKLQKFVEDNNLHRRSISKWSSVYESVSNFPQLDETMLKLLTLGTYQLKLCPVYIQEYMGSECTIDVFRETCDLIRVRLQSRHISSKTYQVWIQYDSDHVKAWYCQCRAGARTVGTCSHVASVIWYLSGLSGPINDCGIQDWSKYIDDASHVPQTVDTSDSESDVSTVEE
;
A
#
# COMPACT_ATOMS: atom_id res chain seq x y z
N MET A 1 20.68 15.84 0.69
CA MET A 1 20.07 14.48 0.76
C MET A 1 20.85 13.51 1.66
N ILE A 2 22.19 13.42 1.55
CA ILE A 2 23.01 12.50 2.37
C ILE A 2 22.95 12.79 3.88
N ALA A 3 22.91 14.07 4.30
CA ALA A 3 22.80 14.43 5.71
C ALA A 3 21.52 13.85 6.37
N LYS A 4 20.39 13.91 5.67
CA LYS A 4 19.11 13.37 6.13
C LYS A 4 19.15 11.86 6.38
N LEU A 5 19.94 11.09 5.62
CA LEU A 5 20.06 9.63 5.83
C LEU A 5 20.61 9.26 7.22
N LYS A 6 21.35 10.16 7.85
CA LYS A 6 21.92 9.98 9.19
C LYS A 6 21.06 10.60 10.30
N GLU A 7 20.03 11.36 9.92
CA GLU A 7 19.12 11.98 10.88
C GLU A 7 18.08 10.98 11.33
N GLU A 8 17.74 11.03 12.62
CA GLU A 8 16.62 10.28 13.16
C GLU A 8 15.29 10.83 12.63
N ASN A 9 14.31 9.94 12.47
CA ASN A 9 12.97 10.33 12.04
C ASN A 9 12.25 11.01 13.21
N LYS A 10 12.17 12.34 13.16
CA LYS A 10 11.52 13.16 14.19
C LYS A 10 10.03 12.82 14.35
N LEU A 11 9.33 12.46 13.27
CA LEU A 11 7.93 12.08 13.32
C LEU A 11 7.75 10.72 14.00
N GLN A 12 8.65 9.76 13.74
CA GLN A 12 8.66 8.49 14.47
C GLN A 12 8.77 8.73 15.97
N LYS A 13 9.76 9.50 16.40
CA LYS A 13 9.96 9.83 17.81
C LYS A 13 8.73 10.48 18.43
N PHE A 14 8.15 11.47 17.73
CA PHE A 14 6.92 12.12 18.17
C PHE A 14 5.75 11.15 18.34
N VAL A 15 5.56 10.23 17.39
CA VAL A 15 4.50 9.21 17.43
C VAL A 15 4.68 8.25 18.60
N GLU A 16 5.92 7.85 18.87
CA GLU A 16 6.28 6.93 19.96
C GLU A 16 6.11 7.60 21.33
N ASP A 17 6.70 8.79 21.51
CA ASP A 17 6.63 9.56 22.77
C ASP A 17 5.18 9.89 23.16
N ASN A 18 4.34 10.22 22.18
CA ASN A 18 2.93 10.60 22.41
C ASN A 18 1.95 9.42 22.34
N ASN A 19 2.44 8.18 22.17
CA ASN A 19 1.66 6.96 22.06
C ASN A 19 0.56 7.03 20.99
N LEU A 20 0.87 7.66 19.85
CA LEU A 20 -0.08 7.95 18.76
C LEU A 20 -0.48 6.70 17.94
N HIS A 21 0.15 5.56 18.20
CA HIS A 21 -0.24 4.25 17.69
C HIS A 21 -1.55 3.73 18.28
N ARG A 22 -1.95 4.21 19.47
CA ARG A 22 -3.17 3.76 20.13
C ARG A 22 -4.42 4.38 19.50
N ARG A 23 -5.51 3.63 19.48
CA ARG A 23 -6.82 4.14 19.08
C ARG A 23 -7.39 4.99 20.23
N SER A 24 -7.13 6.28 20.17
CA SER A 24 -7.63 7.26 21.15
C SER A 24 -8.62 8.20 20.47
N ILE A 25 -9.90 8.09 20.85
CA ILE A 25 -10.99 8.90 20.27
C ILE A 25 -10.79 10.39 20.56
N SER A 26 -10.12 10.75 21.67
CA SER A 26 -9.85 12.15 22.01
C SER A 26 -8.76 12.78 21.13
N LYS A 27 -7.86 11.99 20.56
CA LYS A 27 -6.74 12.48 19.73
C LYS A 27 -7.04 12.45 18.22
N TRP A 28 -7.96 11.60 17.78
CA TRP A 28 -8.17 11.29 16.37
C TRP A 28 -9.62 11.57 15.93
N SER A 29 -9.77 12.13 14.74
CA SER A 29 -11.04 12.24 14.02
C SER A 29 -10.98 11.40 12.75
N SER A 30 -11.80 10.36 12.66
CA SER A 30 -11.87 9.54 11.45
C SER A 30 -12.66 10.27 10.36
N VAL A 31 -12.10 10.29 9.15
CA VAL A 31 -12.68 10.87 7.96
C VAL A 31 -12.70 9.81 6.86
N TYR A 32 -13.76 9.80 6.06
CA TYR A 32 -14.05 8.72 5.11
C TYR A 32 -13.76 9.07 3.65
N GLU A 33 -13.83 10.36 3.27
CA GLU A 33 -13.80 10.74 1.84
C GLU A 33 -12.74 11.78 1.50
N SER A 34 -12.42 12.71 2.39
CA SER A 34 -11.43 13.75 2.08
C SER A 34 -10.70 14.26 3.31
N VAL A 35 -9.37 14.31 3.20
CA VAL A 35 -8.53 15.04 4.15
C VAL A 35 -8.46 16.48 3.65
N SER A 36 -9.04 17.41 4.40
CA SER A 36 -8.94 18.83 4.06
C SER A 36 -7.49 19.31 4.11
N ASN A 37 -7.13 20.17 3.16
CA ASN A 37 -5.80 20.81 3.07
C ASN A 37 -4.62 19.84 2.81
N PHE A 38 -4.86 18.61 2.33
CA PHE A 38 -3.76 17.79 1.85
C PHE A 38 -3.19 18.36 0.54
N PRO A 39 -1.85 18.45 0.38
CA PRO A 39 -1.26 19.13 -0.76
C PRO A 39 -1.52 18.36 -2.06
N GLN A 40 -1.85 19.10 -3.11
CA GLN A 40 -1.87 18.56 -4.48
C GLN A 40 -0.44 18.42 -4.95
N LEU A 41 -0.02 17.20 -5.29
CA LEU A 41 1.34 16.91 -5.73
C LEU A 41 1.32 16.48 -7.19
N ASP A 42 2.24 17.00 -7.99
CA ASP A 42 2.44 16.50 -9.35
C ASP A 42 3.31 15.23 -9.39
N GLU A 43 3.42 14.62 -10.56
CA GLU A 43 4.21 13.40 -10.74
C GLU A 43 5.70 13.62 -10.41
N THR A 44 6.22 14.82 -10.65
CA THR A 44 7.61 15.18 -10.39
C THR A 44 7.90 15.24 -8.90
N MET A 45 7.03 15.89 -8.13
CA MET A 45 7.10 15.97 -6.67
C MET A 45 6.99 14.57 -6.05
N LEU A 46 6.09 13.73 -6.56
CA LEU A 46 5.97 12.35 -6.12
C LEU A 46 7.25 11.54 -6.40
N LYS A 47 7.82 11.63 -7.61
CA LYS A 47 9.09 10.96 -7.96
C LYS A 47 10.23 11.39 -7.05
N LEU A 48 10.30 12.68 -6.71
CA LEU A 48 11.29 13.22 -5.80
C LEU A 48 11.09 12.68 -4.38
N LEU A 49 9.86 12.60 -3.91
CA LEU A 49 9.50 12.10 -2.58
C LEU A 49 9.80 10.60 -2.44
N THR A 50 9.49 9.80 -3.46
CA THR A 50 9.74 8.35 -3.47
C THR A 50 11.17 7.96 -3.82
N LEU A 51 11.97 8.90 -4.35
CA LEU A 51 13.27 8.66 -4.98
C LEU A 51 13.22 7.62 -6.11
N GLY A 52 12.14 7.63 -6.90
CA GLY A 52 12.03 6.80 -8.08
C GLY A 52 10.62 6.32 -8.39
N THR A 53 10.45 5.83 -9.61
CA THR A 53 9.13 5.46 -10.15
C THR A 53 8.62 4.10 -9.68
N TYR A 54 9.50 3.25 -9.14
CA TYR A 54 9.11 1.89 -8.74
C TYR A 54 8.01 1.90 -7.67
N GLN A 55 8.16 2.75 -6.63
CA GLN A 55 7.14 2.84 -5.58
C GLN A 55 5.81 3.38 -6.14
N LEU A 56 5.86 4.32 -7.09
CA LEU A 56 4.67 4.89 -7.73
C LEU A 56 3.90 3.85 -8.55
N LYS A 57 4.59 2.97 -9.28
CA LYS A 57 3.96 1.87 -10.04
C LYS A 57 3.20 0.89 -9.14
N LEU A 58 3.60 0.76 -7.88
CA LEU A 58 2.93 -0.12 -6.91
C LEU A 58 1.73 0.55 -6.24
N CYS A 59 1.66 1.88 -6.24
CA CYS A 59 0.66 2.64 -5.49
C CYS A 59 -0.79 2.20 -5.77
N PRO A 60 -1.23 1.99 -7.02
CA PRO A 60 -2.63 1.68 -7.25
C PRO A 60 -3.01 0.26 -6.80
N VAL A 61 -2.08 -0.71 -6.86
CA VAL A 61 -2.31 -2.06 -6.31
C VAL A 61 -2.51 -1.99 -4.80
N TYR A 62 -1.64 -1.25 -4.10
CA TYR A 62 -1.75 -1.09 -2.65
C TYR A 62 -2.98 -0.28 -2.22
N ILE A 63 -3.43 0.70 -3.03
CA ILE A 63 -4.64 1.46 -2.71
C ILE A 63 -5.91 0.67 -2.96
N GLN A 64 -5.96 -0.18 -4.00
CA GLN A 64 -7.14 -0.98 -4.32
C GLN A 64 -7.47 -1.94 -3.18
N GLU A 65 -6.46 -2.61 -2.63
CA GLU A 65 -6.61 -3.46 -1.43
C GLU A 65 -7.07 -2.66 -0.20
N TYR A 66 -6.66 -1.40 -0.09
CA TYR A 66 -7.06 -0.51 1.00
C TYR A 66 -8.52 -0.04 0.85
N MET A 67 -8.95 0.30 -0.37
CA MET A 67 -10.28 0.84 -0.69
C MET A 67 -11.38 -0.22 -0.73
N GLY A 68 -11.03 -1.49 -0.89
CA GLY A 68 -11.98 -2.61 -0.76
C GLY A 68 -12.39 -2.93 0.69
N SER A 69 -11.72 -2.35 1.68
CA SER A 69 -12.00 -2.50 3.12
C SER A 69 -12.54 -1.19 3.71
N GLU A 70 -13.11 -1.21 4.93
CA GLU A 70 -13.55 0.00 5.66
C GLU A 70 -12.36 0.94 5.96
N CYS A 71 -11.94 1.65 4.92
CA CYS A 71 -10.85 2.60 4.91
C CYS A 71 -11.22 3.79 5.80
N THR A 72 -10.48 3.95 6.90
CA THR A 72 -10.60 5.08 7.81
C THR A 72 -9.29 5.83 7.84
N ILE A 73 -9.34 7.11 7.47
CA ILE A 73 -8.22 8.04 7.62
C ILE A 73 -8.44 8.83 8.90
N ASP A 74 -7.52 8.73 9.85
CA ASP A 74 -7.62 9.44 11.11
C ASP A 74 -6.82 10.75 11.04
N VAL A 75 -7.47 11.89 11.21
CA VAL A 75 -6.83 13.21 11.31
C VAL A 75 -6.57 13.54 12.78
N PHE A 76 -5.36 14.02 13.07
CA PHE A 76 -4.97 14.41 14.42
C PHE A 76 -5.65 15.74 14.80
N ARG A 77 -6.39 15.75 15.90
CA ARG A 77 -7.30 16.86 16.24
C ARG A 77 -6.63 18.15 16.66
N GLU A 78 -5.44 18.06 17.26
CA GLU A 78 -4.79 19.21 17.88
C GLU A 78 -4.25 20.20 16.84
N THR A 79 -3.63 19.68 15.78
CA THR A 79 -2.96 20.49 14.76
C THR A 79 -3.57 20.33 13.37
N CYS A 80 -4.36 19.28 13.12
CA CYS A 80 -4.94 18.95 11.81
C CYS A 80 -3.92 18.86 10.66
N ASP A 81 -2.63 18.74 10.97
CA ASP A 81 -1.50 18.66 10.02
C ASP A 81 -0.90 17.25 9.93
N LEU A 82 -1.50 16.30 10.66
CA LEU A 82 -1.02 14.93 10.80
C LEU A 82 -2.19 13.97 10.58
N ILE A 83 -1.99 13.04 9.65
CA ILE A 83 -2.92 11.92 9.44
C ILE A 83 -2.29 10.60 9.87
N ARG A 84 -3.16 9.65 10.22
CA ARG A 84 -2.85 8.25 10.42
C ARG A 84 -3.75 7.37 9.56
N VAL A 85 -3.13 6.42 8.88
CA VAL A 85 -3.79 5.45 8.01
C VAL A 85 -3.40 4.04 8.45
N ARG A 86 -4.37 3.11 8.47
CA ARG A 86 -4.15 1.69 8.76
C ARG A 86 -4.23 0.89 7.46
N LEU A 87 -3.14 0.24 7.08
CA LEU A 87 -3.06 -0.60 5.89
C LEU A 87 -2.93 -2.06 6.29
N GLN A 88 -3.70 -2.94 5.65
CA GLN A 88 -3.53 -4.38 5.82
C GLN A 88 -2.29 -4.87 5.05
N SER A 89 -1.59 -5.85 5.60
CA SER A 89 -0.44 -6.47 4.95
C SER A 89 -0.89 -7.45 3.87
N ARG A 90 -0.44 -7.24 2.64
CA ARG A 90 -0.70 -8.11 1.49
C ARG A 90 -0.18 -9.54 1.63
N HIS A 91 0.85 -9.72 2.45
CA HIS A 91 1.53 -11.01 2.60
C HIS A 91 1.07 -11.77 3.85
N ILE A 92 0.38 -11.10 4.78
CA ILE A 92 0.04 -11.66 6.10
C ILE A 92 -1.27 -11.01 6.55
N SER A 93 -2.38 -11.73 6.44
CA SER A 93 -3.73 -11.20 6.71
C SER A 93 -3.92 -10.65 8.13
N SER A 94 -3.25 -11.22 9.13
CA SER A 94 -3.31 -10.79 10.54
C SER A 94 -2.49 -9.53 10.84
N LYS A 95 -1.64 -9.09 9.91
CA LYS A 95 -0.73 -7.97 10.14
C LYS A 95 -1.28 -6.70 9.52
N THR A 96 -1.29 -5.62 10.30
CA THR A 96 -1.62 -4.27 9.84
C THR A 96 -0.44 -3.34 10.09
N TYR A 97 -0.24 -2.39 9.18
CA TYR A 97 0.75 -1.34 9.30
C TYR A 97 0.04 -0.01 9.52
N GLN A 98 0.51 0.75 10.50
CA GLN A 98 0.13 2.15 10.64
C GLN A 98 1.11 3.03 9.86
N VAL A 99 0.55 4.01 9.15
CA VAL A 99 1.25 5.03 8.39
C VAL A 99 0.86 6.38 8.96
N TRP A 100 1.85 7.24 9.20
CA TRP A 100 1.67 8.64 9.58
C TRP A 100 2.29 9.54 8.54
N ILE A 101 1.57 10.60 8.19
CA ILE A 101 2.03 11.62 7.24
C ILE A 101 1.72 12.98 7.84
N GLN A 102 2.76 13.79 7.99
CA GLN A 102 2.65 15.19 8.38
C GLN A 102 2.77 16.08 7.15
N TYR A 103 1.90 17.07 7.01
CA TYR A 103 1.78 17.91 5.82
C TYR A 103 1.39 19.35 6.17
N ASP A 104 1.45 20.23 5.18
CA ASP A 104 0.72 21.50 5.17
C ASP A 104 -0.01 21.66 3.83
N SER A 105 -0.53 22.85 3.54
CA SER A 105 -1.24 23.18 2.30
C SER A 105 -0.44 22.86 1.03
N ASP A 106 0.89 22.86 1.11
CA ASP A 106 1.75 22.88 -0.07
C ASP A 106 2.71 21.68 -0.11
N HIS A 107 3.04 21.07 1.03
CA HIS A 107 4.10 20.08 1.13
C HIS A 107 3.78 18.94 2.10
N VAL A 108 4.29 17.75 1.75
CA VAL A 108 4.47 16.65 2.71
C VAL A 108 5.78 16.88 3.48
N LYS A 109 5.68 17.10 4.79
CA LYS A 109 6.81 17.46 5.66
C LYS A 109 7.59 16.26 6.17
N ALA A 110 6.87 15.23 6.60
CA ALA A 110 7.44 14.04 7.20
C ALA A 110 6.50 12.84 7.06
N TRP A 111 7.07 11.64 7.12
CA TRP A 111 6.32 10.40 7.09
C TRP A 111 6.96 9.37 8.01
N TYR A 112 6.14 8.46 8.50
CA TYR A 112 6.57 7.29 9.25
C TYR A 112 5.63 6.11 8.96
N CYS A 113 6.19 4.92 8.80
CA CYS A 113 5.40 3.70 8.67
C CYS A 113 6.06 2.60 9.51
N GLN A 114 5.23 1.74 10.11
CA GLN A 114 5.70 0.62 10.94
C GLN A 114 6.38 -0.51 10.15
N CYS A 115 6.38 -0.46 8.82
CA CYS A 115 7.10 -1.45 8.03
C CYS A 115 8.62 -1.29 8.17
N ARG A 116 9.38 -2.34 7.82
CA ARG A 116 10.85 -2.36 7.93
C ARG A 116 11.55 -1.16 7.28
N ALA A 117 10.99 -0.61 6.21
CA ALA A 117 11.53 0.52 5.47
C ALA A 117 10.92 1.88 5.86
N GLY A 118 9.92 1.90 6.74
CA GLY A 118 9.07 3.07 6.95
C GLY A 118 9.64 4.11 7.91
N ALA A 119 10.74 3.81 8.61
CA ALA A 119 11.48 4.77 9.43
C ALA A 119 12.46 5.64 8.63
N ARG A 120 12.67 5.36 7.35
CA ARG A 120 13.60 6.14 6.50
C ARG A 120 13.17 7.60 6.40
N THR A 121 14.14 8.50 6.50
CA THR A 121 13.99 9.96 6.37
C THR A 121 14.16 10.47 4.93
N VAL A 122 14.62 9.60 4.03
CA VAL A 122 14.79 9.89 2.60
C VAL A 122 14.23 8.73 1.78
N GLY A 123 13.40 9.05 0.78
CA GLY A 123 12.61 8.06 0.06
C GLY A 123 11.52 7.45 0.95
N THR A 124 10.59 6.75 0.32
CA THR A 124 9.44 6.16 1.02
C THR A 124 9.39 4.65 0.83
N CYS A 125 8.65 3.98 1.72
CA CYS A 125 8.16 2.64 1.44
C CYS A 125 6.91 2.72 0.54
N SER A 126 6.55 1.59 -0.08
CA SER A 126 5.35 1.49 -0.91
C SER A 126 4.08 1.90 -0.15
N HIS A 127 3.98 1.57 1.15
CA HIS A 127 2.83 1.96 1.99
C HIS A 127 2.65 3.48 2.06
N VAL A 128 3.71 4.23 2.39
CA VAL A 128 3.66 5.70 2.46
C VAL A 128 3.42 6.29 1.08
N ALA A 129 4.12 5.80 0.05
CA ALA A 129 3.95 6.27 -1.32
C ALA A 129 2.50 6.14 -1.80
N SER A 130 1.85 5.02 -1.50
CA SER A 130 0.48 4.73 -1.93
C SER A 130 -0.53 5.69 -1.30
N VAL A 131 -0.39 5.96 0.00
CA VAL A 131 -1.27 6.91 0.70
C VAL A 131 -1.09 8.33 0.17
N ILE A 132 0.16 8.78 -0.03
CA ILE A 132 0.44 10.11 -0.57
C ILE A 132 -0.10 10.23 -2.00
N TRP A 133 0.16 9.23 -2.85
CA TRP A 133 -0.32 9.20 -4.23
C TRP A 133 -1.84 9.30 -4.31
N TYR A 134 -2.55 8.54 -3.47
CA TYR A 134 -4.01 8.59 -3.39
C TYR A 134 -4.53 9.96 -2.94
N LEU A 135 -3.98 10.50 -1.86
CA LEU A 135 -4.43 11.79 -1.31
C LEU A 135 -4.03 13.01 -2.15
N SER A 136 -2.98 12.88 -2.97
CA SER A 136 -2.50 13.95 -3.84
C SER A 136 -3.44 14.33 -4.99
N GLY A 137 -4.52 13.57 -5.21
CA GLY A 137 -5.48 13.79 -6.31
C GLY A 137 -5.07 13.17 -7.66
N LEU A 138 -3.83 12.68 -7.79
CA LEU A 138 -3.32 12.04 -9.01
C LEU A 138 -3.85 10.62 -9.25
N SER A 139 -4.53 10.01 -8.30
CA SER A 139 -5.10 8.67 -8.48
C SER A 139 -6.25 8.63 -9.49
N GLY A 140 -6.88 9.77 -9.79
CA GLY A 140 -8.15 9.80 -10.54
C GLY A 140 -9.25 8.97 -9.84
N PRO A 141 -10.40 8.74 -10.50
CA PRO A 141 -11.28 7.65 -10.08
C PRO A 141 -10.51 6.33 -10.23
N ILE A 142 -10.44 5.53 -9.15
CA ILE A 142 -9.68 4.27 -9.07
C ILE A 142 -9.98 3.32 -10.26
N ASN A 143 -11.17 3.45 -10.84
CA ASN A 143 -11.68 2.65 -11.96
C ASN A 143 -10.93 2.87 -13.30
N ASP A 144 -10.25 4.01 -13.48
CA ASP A 144 -9.51 4.34 -14.72
C ASP A 144 -8.00 4.09 -14.61
N CYS A 145 -7.52 3.60 -13.45
CA CYS A 145 -6.17 3.08 -13.37
C CYS A 145 -6.14 1.81 -14.22
N GLY A 146 -5.57 1.87 -15.42
CA GLY A 146 -5.46 0.77 -16.40
C GLY A 146 -4.68 -0.46 -15.93
N ILE A 147 -4.69 -0.76 -14.63
CA ILE A 147 -4.35 -2.05 -14.06
C ILE A 147 -5.45 -3.02 -14.48
N GLN A 148 -5.11 -3.84 -15.46
CA GLN A 148 -5.86 -5.04 -15.77
C GLN A 148 -6.01 -5.86 -14.48
N ASP A 149 -7.24 -6.05 -14.01
CA ASP A 149 -7.50 -7.01 -12.93
C ASP A 149 -7.08 -8.39 -13.42
N TRP A 150 -5.95 -8.89 -12.93
CA TRP A 150 -5.43 -10.21 -13.25
C TRP A 150 -6.08 -11.30 -12.41
N SER A 151 -6.72 -10.94 -11.30
CA SER A 151 -7.38 -11.90 -10.40
C SER A 151 -8.48 -12.67 -11.12
N LYS A 152 -9.13 -12.04 -12.10
CA LYS A 152 -10.12 -12.69 -12.97
C LYS A 152 -9.56 -13.79 -13.90
N TYR A 153 -8.24 -13.89 -14.03
CA TYR A 153 -7.56 -14.93 -14.82
C TYR A 153 -6.79 -15.93 -13.95
N ILE A 154 -6.87 -15.80 -12.62
CA ILE A 154 -6.25 -16.74 -11.69
C ILE A 154 -7.37 -17.62 -11.16
N ASP A 155 -7.41 -18.87 -11.63
CA ASP A 155 -8.26 -19.89 -11.04
C ASP A 155 -7.72 -20.31 -9.67
N ASP A 156 -8.62 -20.61 -8.74
CA ASP A 156 -8.27 -21.09 -7.41
C ASP A 156 -7.50 -22.41 -7.52
N ALA A 157 -6.30 -22.45 -6.93
CA ALA A 157 -5.43 -23.63 -6.92
C ALA A 157 -6.06 -24.85 -6.21
N SER A 158 -7.17 -24.67 -5.49
CA SER A 158 -7.99 -25.76 -4.95
C SER A 158 -8.73 -26.56 -6.05
N HIS A 159 -8.95 -25.98 -7.23
CA HIS A 159 -9.55 -26.62 -8.39
C HIS A 159 -8.47 -27.14 -9.34
N VAL A 160 -7.80 -28.23 -8.96
CA VAL A 160 -6.99 -29.00 -9.91
C VAL A 160 -7.96 -29.79 -10.80
N PRO A 161 -8.00 -29.57 -12.13
CA PRO A 161 -8.79 -30.42 -13.01
C PRO A 161 -8.31 -31.86 -12.86
N GLN A 162 -9.22 -32.79 -12.58
CA GLN A 162 -8.88 -34.21 -12.58
C GLN A 162 -8.31 -34.56 -13.96
N THR A 163 -7.03 -34.90 -14.00
CA THR A 163 -6.42 -35.52 -15.18
C THR A 163 -7.20 -36.80 -15.44
N VAL A 164 -7.88 -36.86 -16.58
CA VAL A 164 -8.42 -38.12 -17.07
C VAL A 164 -7.24 -39.03 -17.40
N ASP A 165 -6.97 -40.00 -16.53
CA ASP A 165 -6.08 -41.12 -16.84
C ASP A 165 -6.70 -41.89 -18.00
N THR A 166 -6.32 -41.55 -19.23
CA THR A 166 -6.52 -42.42 -20.39
C THR A 166 -5.58 -43.60 -20.23
N SER A 167 -6.08 -44.66 -19.59
CA SER A 167 -5.45 -45.98 -19.57
C SER A 167 -5.21 -46.45 -21.02
N ASP A 168 -3.95 -46.50 -21.43
CA ASP A 168 -3.53 -47.07 -22.71
C ASP A 168 -3.94 -48.54 -22.78
N SER A 169 -4.77 -48.87 -23.77
CA SER A 169 -5.12 -50.25 -24.11
C SER A 169 -4.01 -50.83 -24.99
N GLU A 170 -3.07 -51.57 -24.40
CA GLU A 170 -2.14 -52.38 -25.19
C GLU A 170 -2.88 -53.61 -25.74
N SER A 171 -2.93 -53.70 -27.07
CA SER A 171 -3.43 -54.87 -27.80
C SER A 171 -2.23 -55.64 -28.35
N ASP A 172 -2.04 -56.87 -27.85
CA ASP A 172 -0.98 -57.79 -28.26
C ASP A 172 -1.06 -58.10 -29.76
N VAL A 173 0.02 -57.75 -30.48
CA VAL A 173 0.28 -58.18 -31.86
C VAL A 173 1.05 -59.51 -31.80
N SER A 174 0.39 -60.61 -32.12
CA SER A 174 1.05 -61.91 -32.26
C SER A 174 1.74 -62.02 -33.63
N THR A 175 3.06 -62.18 -33.58
CA THR A 175 4.04 -62.39 -34.64
C THR A 175 3.66 -63.54 -35.59
N VAL A 176 3.86 -63.31 -36.89
CA VAL A 176 3.90 -64.33 -37.95
C VAL A 176 5.29 -64.97 -37.97
N GLU A 177 5.38 -66.29 -37.89
CA GLU A 177 6.55 -67.07 -38.29
C GLU A 177 6.15 -68.14 -39.30
N GLU A 178 7.16 -68.49 -40.10
CA GLU A 178 7.24 -69.08 -41.44
C GLU A 178 6.64 -70.49 -41.62
#